data_AF-A0A7C6DKH2-F1
#
_entry.id   AF-A0A7C6DKH2-F1
#
_cell.length_a   1.000
_cell.length_b   1.000
_cell.length_c   1.000
_cell.angle_alpha   90.00
_cell.angle_beta   90.00
_cell.angle_gamma   90.00
#
_symmetry.space_group_name_H-M   'P 1'
#
loop_
_entity.id
_entity.type
_entity.pdbx_description
1 polymer ?
#
loop_
_entity_poly.entity_id
_entity_poly.type
_entity_poly.pdbx_seq_one_letter_code
_entity_poly.pdbx_strand_id
1 'polypeptide(L)'
;MEAKSTKKVQLTSYRSSFRYLFVFSILKIFLYPLMWLLFNFRSYPYIEDSQDSNYIILSNHTGALDPLMLSLSFKRPIFFVASDHLFRLGFISKIIDFLVAPIPIVKSKLDLQALRIIRSELEIGNTVALFPSGSRSISGPEEPIPSATSKLLKLLNKPVLLYRLEGGYLTSPRWARSHRRGKMSGRVVHKLTVEDIKNHSYQELNEIVYEYLNADPYAAEKPNTTIFRGRNLAQYLERIVWHCPSCLRLGTVKSEKDIVFCDCGFRLRYDPTGYFQPAGNTSDEQDFALRFPHVDSLYQWQLAELKKNFSLKNLTVMNSHQPIFSDDEEILILTSRAEKNKRVLHGSIALYPDRLEFSNQDKEVEYLFPLDKIHEVHCIGPQRLQFTDVRDKLVYESINENPRSAFKYIETIKQIKSQIPRN
;
A
#
# COMPACT_ATOMS: atom_id res chain seq x y z
N MET A 1 -9.41 15.52 43.56
CA MET A 1 -9.44 14.08 43.24
C MET A 1 -10.76 13.78 42.55
N GLU A 2 -10.85 14.00 41.24
CA GLU A 2 -12.02 13.64 40.45
C GLU A 2 -11.66 12.41 39.62
N ALA A 3 -12.28 11.29 39.98
CA ALA A 3 -12.19 10.04 39.25
C ALA A 3 -12.81 10.23 37.85
N LYS A 4 -11.98 10.41 36.83
CA LYS A 4 -12.40 10.32 35.44
C LYS A 4 -12.91 8.91 35.18
N SER A 5 -14.23 8.80 35.11
CA SER A 5 -14.98 7.67 34.60
C SER A 5 -14.39 7.21 33.25
N THR A 6 -13.63 6.12 33.30
CA THR A 6 -13.24 5.35 32.12
C THR A 6 -14.50 4.76 31.52
N LYS A 7 -15.01 5.37 30.43
CA LYS A 7 -16.00 4.74 29.57
C LYS A 7 -15.43 3.40 29.09
N LYS A 8 -15.89 2.31 29.71
CA LYS A 8 -15.79 0.96 29.16
C LYS A 8 -16.38 1.01 27.76
N VAL A 9 -15.55 0.82 26.74
CA VAL A 9 -16.03 0.49 25.39
C VAL A 9 -16.75 -0.85 25.52
N GLN A 10 -18.07 -0.81 25.62
CA GLN A 10 -18.92 -1.98 25.49
C GLN A 10 -18.71 -2.53 24.07
N LEU A 11 -17.92 -3.60 23.96
CA LEU A 11 -17.82 -4.44 22.76
C LEU A 11 -19.11 -5.28 22.66
N THR A 12 -20.24 -4.63 22.42
CA THR A 12 -21.45 -5.31 21.95
C THR A 12 -21.23 -5.63 20.48
N SER A 13 -20.89 -6.89 20.19
CA SER A 13 -20.73 -7.39 18.83
C SER A 13 -22.04 -7.27 18.04
N TYR A 14 -22.09 -6.29 17.13
CA TYR A 14 -23.21 -6.01 16.24
C TYR A 14 -23.19 -6.87 14.96
N ARG A 15 -22.10 -7.63 14.75
CA ARG A 15 -21.69 -8.21 13.46
C ARG A 15 -22.22 -9.62 13.17
N SER A 16 -23.02 -10.21 14.07
CA SER A 16 -23.76 -11.46 13.82
C SER A 16 -25.20 -11.24 13.27
N SER A 17 -25.58 -9.99 13.00
CA SER A 17 -26.94 -9.61 12.66
C SER A 17 -27.37 -10.08 11.26
N PHE A 18 -28.61 -10.56 11.13
CA PHE A 18 -29.32 -10.84 9.86
C PHE A 18 -29.10 -9.77 8.78
N ARG A 19 -28.96 -8.51 9.20
CA ARG A 19 -28.59 -7.37 8.35
C ARG A 19 -27.40 -7.66 7.43
N TYR A 20 -26.29 -8.17 7.95
CA TYR A 20 -25.08 -8.34 7.14
C TYR A 20 -25.20 -9.49 6.15
N LEU A 21 -25.93 -10.55 6.51
CA LEU A 21 -26.26 -11.62 5.56
C LEU A 21 -27.10 -11.08 4.40
N PHE A 22 -28.13 -10.30 4.73
CA PHE A 22 -29.02 -9.68 3.73
C PHE A 22 -28.27 -8.68 2.83
N VAL A 23 -27.53 -7.74 3.44
CA VAL A 23 -26.72 -6.74 2.71
C VAL A 23 -25.69 -7.41 1.83
N PHE A 24 -24.96 -8.41 2.33
CA PHE A 24 -23.98 -9.16 1.54
C PHE A 24 -24.62 -9.81 0.32
N SER A 25 -25.77 -10.45 0.49
CA SER A 25 -26.48 -11.16 -0.58
C SER A 25 -26.95 -10.20 -1.68
N ILE A 26 -27.51 -9.06 -1.29
CA ILE A 26 -27.94 -8.01 -2.23
C ILE A 26 -26.73 -7.38 -2.93
N LEU A 27 -25.72 -6.95 -2.17
CA LEU A 27 -24.53 -6.31 -2.72
C LEU A 27 -23.84 -7.22 -3.73
N LYS A 28 -23.77 -8.53 -3.48
CA LYS A 28 -23.14 -9.49 -4.38
C LYS A 28 -23.79 -9.51 -5.78
N ILE A 29 -25.12 -9.39 -5.87
CA ILE A 29 -25.88 -9.38 -7.14
C ILE A 29 -25.47 -8.19 -8.00
N PHE A 30 -25.24 -7.02 -7.40
CA PHE A 30 -24.85 -5.80 -8.12
C PHE A 30 -23.34 -5.67 -8.30
N LEU A 31 -22.55 -6.11 -7.32
CA LEU A 31 -21.09 -5.99 -7.35
C LEU A 31 -20.46 -6.91 -8.39
N TYR A 32 -20.97 -8.13 -8.58
CA TYR A 32 -20.40 -9.05 -9.57
C TYR A 32 -20.41 -8.49 -11.01
N PRO A 33 -21.56 -8.06 -11.58
CA PRO A 33 -21.58 -7.47 -12.92
C PRO A 33 -20.79 -6.16 -12.98
N LEU A 34 -20.79 -5.36 -11.91
CA LEU A 34 -19.98 -4.13 -11.83
C LEU A 34 -18.48 -4.43 -11.90
N MET A 35 -17.98 -5.39 -11.11
CA MET A 35 -16.56 -5.78 -11.12
C MET A 35 -16.16 -6.39 -12.47
N TRP A 36 -17.04 -7.17 -13.10
CA TRP A 36 -16.81 -7.67 -14.45
C TRP A 36 -16.76 -6.54 -15.50
N LEU A 37 -17.66 -5.56 -15.41
CA LEU A 37 -17.70 -4.45 -16.36
C LEU A 37 -16.45 -3.56 -16.25
N LEU A 38 -16.07 -3.19 -15.03
CA LEU A 38 -14.97 -2.26 -14.76
C LEU A 38 -13.59 -2.93 -14.93
N PHE A 39 -13.45 -4.18 -14.49
CA PHE A 39 -12.14 -4.84 -14.36
C PHE A 39 -12.02 -6.14 -15.15
N ASN A 40 -13.11 -6.62 -15.75
CA ASN A 40 -13.20 -7.98 -16.29
C ASN A 40 -12.72 -9.01 -15.25
N PHE A 41 -13.13 -8.76 -14.01
CA PHE A 41 -12.83 -9.59 -12.84
C PHE A 41 -13.66 -10.87 -12.86
N ARG A 42 -13.01 -12.00 -12.56
CA ARG A 42 -13.67 -13.29 -12.31
C ARG A 42 -13.29 -13.82 -10.93
N SER A 43 -14.28 -13.91 -10.03
CA SER A 43 -14.11 -14.62 -8.76
C SER A 43 -14.38 -16.11 -8.95
N TYR A 44 -13.49 -16.96 -8.44
CA TYR A 44 -13.74 -18.39 -8.33
C TYR A 44 -14.40 -18.68 -6.98
N PRO A 45 -15.58 -19.33 -6.94
CA PRO A 45 -16.25 -19.67 -5.69
C PRO A 45 -15.37 -20.59 -4.83
N TYR A 46 -15.29 -20.31 -3.53
CA TYR A 46 -14.70 -21.22 -2.56
C TYR A 46 -15.79 -22.14 -2.01
N ILE A 47 -15.52 -23.44 -2.00
CA ILE A 47 -16.37 -24.45 -1.36
C ILE A 47 -15.82 -24.64 0.04
N GLU A 48 -16.60 -24.24 1.03
CA GLU A 48 -16.21 -24.27 2.43
C GLU A 48 -16.20 -25.71 2.96
N ASP A 49 -15.23 -26.00 3.82
CA ASP A 49 -15.11 -27.28 4.50
C ASP A 49 -16.19 -27.38 5.60
N SER A 50 -16.92 -28.48 5.65
CA SER A 50 -18.00 -28.66 6.64
C SER A 50 -17.48 -28.72 8.07
N GLN A 51 -16.19 -29.02 8.27
CA GLN A 51 -15.58 -29.10 9.59
C GLN A 51 -15.18 -27.73 10.16
N ASP A 52 -15.01 -26.71 9.31
CA ASP A 52 -14.56 -25.39 9.72
C ASP A 52 -15.71 -24.40 9.87
N SER A 53 -15.94 -23.95 11.10
CA SER A 53 -16.96 -22.94 11.38
C SER A 53 -16.59 -21.55 10.86
N ASN A 54 -15.30 -21.18 10.82
CA ASN A 54 -14.83 -19.88 10.32
C ASN A 54 -13.33 -19.85 10.00
N TYR A 55 -12.90 -18.80 9.29
CA TYR A 55 -11.53 -18.66 8.79
C TYR A 55 -10.92 -17.31 9.10
N ILE A 56 -9.58 -17.27 9.02
CA ILE A 56 -8.84 -16.04 8.72
C ILE A 56 -8.53 -16.07 7.22
N ILE A 57 -8.79 -14.99 6.49
CA ILE A 57 -8.42 -14.87 5.08
C ILE A 57 -7.28 -13.87 4.94
N LEU A 58 -6.17 -14.30 4.35
CA LEU A 58 -5.09 -13.41 3.95
C LEU A 58 -5.14 -13.22 2.43
N SER A 59 -4.92 -12.00 1.96
CA SER A 59 -4.89 -11.71 0.53
C SER A 59 -3.83 -10.67 0.17
N ASN A 60 -3.27 -10.77 -1.04
CA ASN A 60 -2.47 -9.70 -1.61
C ASN A 60 -3.30 -8.45 -1.86
N HIS A 61 -2.66 -7.28 -1.87
CA HIS A 61 -3.35 -6.01 -2.06
C HIS A 61 -2.84 -5.31 -3.32
N THR A 62 -3.72 -5.08 -4.28
CA THR A 62 -3.45 -4.39 -5.55
C THR A 62 -4.27 -3.12 -5.72
N GLY A 63 -5.50 -3.07 -5.22
CA GLY A 63 -6.45 -1.98 -5.47
C GLY A 63 -7.40 -1.70 -4.31
N ALA A 64 -8.11 -0.57 -4.37
CA ALA A 64 -9.04 -0.17 -3.30
C ALA A 64 -10.25 -1.12 -3.16
N LEU A 65 -10.62 -1.82 -4.24
CA LEU A 65 -11.82 -2.65 -4.33
C LEU A 65 -11.55 -4.13 -4.05
N ASP A 66 -10.31 -4.49 -3.72
CA ASP A 66 -9.91 -5.86 -3.38
C ASP A 66 -10.80 -6.51 -2.31
N PRO A 67 -11.22 -5.83 -1.22
CA PRO A 67 -12.14 -6.43 -0.24
C PRO A 67 -13.47 -6.87 -0.87
N LEU A 68 -14.01 -6.05 -1.79
CA LEU A 68 -15.27 -6.36 -2.46
C LEU A 68 -15.08 -7.51 -3.45
N MET A 69 -14.00 -7.50 -4.22
CA MET A 69 -13.66 -8.57 -5.17
C MET A 69 -13.45 -9.91 -4.49
N LEU A 70 -12.70 -9.94 -3.37
CA LEU A 70 -12.49 -11.13 -2.56
C LEU A 70 -13.81 -11.70 -2.05
N SER A 71 -14.69 -10.82 -1.53
CA SER A 71 -15.98 -11.19 -0.98
C SER A 71 -16.88 -11.94 -1.98
N LEU A 72 -16.73 -11.69 -3.29
CA LEU A 72 -17.52 -12.37 -4.33
C LEU A 72 -17.26 -13.88 -4.39
N SER A 73 -16.10 -14.36 -3.93
CA SER A 73 -15.78 -15.79 -3.88
C SER A 73 -16.48 -16.56 -2.75
N PHE A 74 -17.06 -15.88 -1.76
CA PHE A 74 -17.62 -16.52 -0.57
C PHE A 74 -19.15 -16.44 -0.52
N LYS A 75 -19.78 -17.35 0.24
CA LYS A 75 -21.23 -17.38 0.45
C LYS A 75 -21.67 -16.64 1.72
N ARG A 76 -20.73 -16.29 2.59
CA ARG A 76 -20.95 -15.59 3.86
C ARG A 76 -20.24 -14.23 3.89
N PRO A 77 -20.72 -13.28 4.73
CA PRO A 77 -20.04 -12.02 4.97
C PRO A 77 -18.61 -12.22 5.49
N ILE A 78 -17.71 -11.34 5.04
CA ILE A 78 -16.32 -11.30 5.44
C ILE A 78 -16.04 -9.94 6.08
N PHE A 79 -15.45 -9.93 7.28
CA PHE A 79 -15.13 -8.70 8.00
C PHE A 79 -13.68 -8.33 7.81
N PHE A 80 -13.42 -7.17 7.19
CA PHE A 80 -12.07 -6.76 6.81
C PHE A 80 -11.41 -5.90 7.86
N VAL A 81 -10.15 -6.19 8.16
CA VAL A 81 -9.27 -5.29 8.90
C VAL A 81 -8.86 -4.14 7.96
N ALA A 82 -9.16 -2.90 8.35
CA ALA A 82 -8.94 -1.71 7.52
C ALA A 82 -8.28 -0.58 8.31
N SER A 83 -7.41 0.17 7.63
CA SER A 83 -6.70 1.32 8.22
C SER A 83 -7.68 2.40 8.72
N ASP A 84 -7.31 3.02 9.84
CA ASP A 84 -7.99 4.16 10.46
C ASP A 84 -8.32 5.31 9.48
N HIS A 85 -7.52 5.52 8.43
CA HIS A 85 -7.78 6.53 7.40
C HIS A 85 -9.17 6.38 6.75
N LEU A 86 -9.63 5.14 6.54
CA LEU A 86 -10.96 4.86 5.98
C LEU A 86 -12.08 5.41 6.87
N PHE A 87 -11.84 5.43 8.18
CA PHE A 87 -12.80 5.93 9.18
C PHE A 87 -12.77 7.45 9.31
N ARG A 88 -11.78 8.13 8.72
CA ARG A 88 -11.68 9.59 8.68
C ARG A 88 -12.41 10.22 7.48
N LEU A 89 -13.02 9.42 6.60
CA LEU A 89 -13.73 9.88 5.39
C LEU A 89 -15.13 10.49 5.66
N GLY A 90 -15.46 10.81 6.92
CA GLY A 90 -16.72 11.45 7.28
C GLY A 90 -17.94 10.58 6.99
N PHE A 91 -18.90 11.09 6.18
CA PHE A 91 -20.15 10.39 5.87
C PHE A 91 -19.92 9.04 5.17
N ILE A 92 -18.88 8.95 4.31
CA ILE A 92 -18.51 7.70 3.62
C ILE A 92 -18.15 6.62 4.63
N SER A 93 -17.46 6.98 5.72
CA SER A 93 -17.13 6.02 6.78
C SER A 93 -18.38 5.41 7.41
N LYS A 94 -19.45 6.21 7.62
CA LYS A 94 -20.72 5.71 8.18
C LYS A 94 -21.40 4.72 7.25
N ILE A 95 -21.37 4.98 5.94
CA ILE A 95 -21.92 4.06 4.93
C ILE A 95 -21.14 2.74 4.93
N ILE A 96 -19.81 2.81 4.89
CA ILE A 96 -18.96 1.62 4.89
C ILE A 96 -19.19 0.80 6.17
N ASP A 97 -19.24 1.45 7.34
CA ASP A 97 -19.50 0.77 8.60
C ASP A 97 -20.88 0.10 8.65
N PHE A 98 -21.89 0.79 8.12
CA PHE A 98 -23.24 0.24 8.01
C PHE A 98 -23.31 -0.99 7.10
N LEU A 99 -22.61 -0.96 5.95
CA LEU A 99 -22.70 -2.01 4.94
C LEU A 99 -21.81 -3.23 5.24
N VAL A 100 -20.57 -3.00 5.68
CA VAL A 100 -19.53 -4.06 5.75
C VAL A 100 -18.73 -4.07 7.06
N ALA A 101 -18.96 -3.10 7.95
CA ALA A 101 -18.44 -3.07 9.33
C ALA A 101 -16.94 -3.40 9.47
N PRO A 102 -16.03 -2.66 8.83
CA PRO A 102 -14.61 -2.95 8.87
C PRO A 102 -14.06 -2.88 10.30
N ILE A 103 -13.05 -3.69 10.59
CA ILE A 103 -12.33 -3.71 11.86
C ILE A 103 -11.19 -2.67 11.78
N PRO A 104 -11.22 -1.60 12.59
CA PRO A 104 -10.21 -0.55 12.51
C PRO A 104 -8.84 -1.04 13.02
N ILE A 105 -7.78 -0.67 12.30
CA ILE A 105 -6.38 -0.84 12.71
C ILE A 105 -5.58 0.44 12.45
N VAL A 106 -4.61 0.74 13.31
CA VAL A 106 -3.59 1.77 13.03
C VAL A 106 -2.54 1.16 12.12
N LYS A 107 -2.20 1.82 11.01
CA LYS A 107 -1.21 1.30 10.05
C LYS A 107 0.08 0.87 10.76
N SER A 108 0.62 -0.28 10.33
CA SER A 108 1.88 -0.85 10.83
C SER A 108 1.90 -1.26 12.31
N LYS A 109 0.79 -1.20 13.04
CA LYS A 109 0.64 -1.82 14.37
C LYS A 109 -0.71 -2.53 14.49
N LEU A 110 -0.64 -3.86 14.50
CA LEU A 110 -1.71 -4.67 15.04
C LEU A 110 -1.67 -4.53 16.56
N ASP A 111 -2.37 -3.52 17.07
CA ASP A 111 -2.41 -3.26 18.49
C ASP A 111 -3.26 -4.31 19.23
N LEU A 112 -3.12 -4.34 20.55
CA LEU A 112 -3.87 -5.26 21.41
C LEU A 112 -5.39 -5.07 21.27
N GLN A 113 -5.85 -3.90 20.82
CA GLN A 113 -7.26 -3.62 20.63
C GLN A 113 -7.78 -4.30 19.35
N ALA A 114 -7.10 -4.14 18.22
CA ALA A 114 -7.42 -4.81 16.97
C ALA A 114 -7.40 -6.33 17.13
N LEU A 115 -6.42 -6.87 17.86
CA LEU A 115 -6.36 -8.30 18.21
C LEU A 115 -7.59 -8.78 18.95
N ARG A 116 -8.04 -8.04 19.98
CA ARG A 116 -9.23 -8.39 20.76
C ARG A 116 -10.48 -8.37 19.89
N ILE A 117 -10.61 -7.41 18.99
CA ILE A 117 -11.74 -7.33 18.07
C ILE A 117 -11.71 -8.54 17.12
N ILE A 118 -10.59 -8.80 16.45
CA ILE A 118 -10.45 -9.94 15.52
C ILE A 118 -10.78 -11.26 16.22
N ARG A 119 -10.22 -11.48 17.42
CA ARG A 119 -10.50 -12.67 18.22
C ARG A 119 -11.98 -12.79 18.58
N SER A 120 -12.60 -11.70 19.04
CA SER A 120 -14.02 -11.69 19.39
C SER A 120 -14.92 -12.02 18.20
N GLU A 121 -14.62 -11.50 17.01
CA GLU A 121 -15.35 -11.84 15.78
C GLU A 121 -15.18 -13.32 15.42
N LEU A 122 -13.96 -13.84 15.55
CA LEU A 122 -13.69 -15.26 15.27
C LEU A 122 -14.35 -16.20 16.30
N GLU A 123 -14.51 -15.78 17.55
CA GLU A 123 -15.17 -16.59 18.60
C GLU A 123 -16.68 -16.72 18.39
N ILE A 124 -17.32 -15.71 17.78
CA ILE A 124 -18.77 -15.75 17.45
C ILE A 124 -19.07 -16.34 16.07
N GLY A 125 -18.07 -16.95 15.41
CA GLY A 125 -18.24 -17.65 14.13
C GLY A 125 -18.11 -16.78 12.88
N ASN A 126 -17.72 -15.50 13.00
CA ASN A 126 -17.47 -14.66 11.83
C ASN A 126 -16.13 -14.97 11.18
N THR A 127 -16.04 -14.75 9.87
CA THR A 127 -14.78 -14.84 9.11
C THR A 127 -14.16 -13.46 8.99
N VAL A 128 -12.85 -13.38 9.27
CA VAL A 128 -12.10 -12.12 9.22
C VAL A 128 -11.09 -12.18 8.09
N ALA A 129 -10.92 -11.08 7.35
CA ALA A 129 -9.92 -10.94 6.30
C ALA A 129 -8.98 -9.77 6.57
N LEU A 130 -7.71 -9.90 6.17
CA LEU A 130 -6.73 -8.82 6.22
C LEU A 130 -5.70 -8.94 5.09
N PHE A 131 -5.08 -7.81 4.76
CA PHE A 131 -4.00 -7.72 3.78
C PHE A 131 -2.67 -7.64 4.54
N PRO A 132 -1.90 -8.74 4.61
CA PRO A 132 -0.83 -8.88 5.60
C PRO A 132 0.35 -7.94 5.36
N SER A 133 0.63 -7.54 4.12
CA SER A 133 1.66 -6.54 3.81
C SER A 133 1.33 -5.13 4.31
N GLY A 134 0.05 -4.81 4.52
CA GLY A 134 -0.41 -3.49 4.98
C GLY A 134 -0.34 -2.38 3.91
N SER A 135 0.09 -2.70 2.69
CA SER A 135 0.14 -1.78 1.56
C SER A 135 -0.21 -2.49 0.26
N ARG A 136 -0.74 -1.71 -0.70
CA ARG A 136 -0.85 -2.20 -2.09
C ARG A 136 0.54 -2.38 -2.68
N SER A 137 0.70 -3.40 -3.51
CA SER A 137 1.87 -3.59 -4.37
C SER A 137 2.28 -2.27 -5.04
N ILE A 138 3.55 -1.90 -4.88
CA ILE A 138 4.08 -0.66 -5.41
C ILE A 138 4.42 -0.83 -6.90
N SER A 139 5.12 -1.91 -7.24
CA SER A 139 5.74 -2.12 -8.55
C SER A 139 5.33 -3.40 -9.29
N GLY A 140 4.54 -4.28 -8.67
CA GLY A 140 4.04 -5.52 -9.28
C GLY A 140 4.01 -6.70 -8.29
N PRO A 141 5.17 -7.13 -7.76
CA PRO A 141 5.27 -8.16 -6.74
C PRO A 141 4.52 -7.79 -5.44
N GLU A 142 4.21 -8.80 -4.62
CA GLU A 142 3.69 -8.57 -3.27
C GLU A 142 4.74 -7.92 -2.38
N GLU A 143 4.30 -7.02 -1.49
CA GLU A 143 5.20 -6.36 -0.54
C GLU A 143 5.59 -7.33 0.60
N PRO A 144 6.75 -7.14 1.26
CA PRO A 144 7.21 -8.05 2.31
C PRO A 144 6.18 -8.26 3.43
N ILE A 145 5.94 -9.53 3.79
CA ILE A 145 5.03 -9.89 4.88
C ILE A 145 5.71 -9.63 6.23
N PRO A 146 5.16 -8.77 7.11
CA PRO A 146 5.73 -8.52 8.43
C PRO A 146 5.72 -9.78 9.29
N SER A 147 6.73 -9.97 10.15
CA SER A 147 6.80 -11.08 11.11
C SER A 147 5.67 -11.07 12.14
N ALA A 148 4.96 -9.95 12.28
CA ALA A 148 3.74 -9.86 13.09
C ALA A 148 2.61 -10.74 12.54
N THR A 149 2.59 -11.03 11.23
CA THR A 149 1.56 -11.84 10.58
C THR A 149 1.61 -13.28 11.10
N SER A 150 2.74 -13.97 11.04
CA SER A 150 2.84 -15.34 11.57
C SER A 150 2.58 -15.43 13.07
N LYS A 151 2.96 -14.40 13.86
CA LYS A 151 2.59 -14.28 15.28
C LYS A 151 1.08 -14.21 15.49
N LEU A 152 0.39 -13.42 14.68
CA LEU A 152 -1.07 -13.33 14.68
C LEU A 152 -1.71 -14.69 14.37
N LEU A 153 -1.23 -15.40 13.33
CA LEU A 153 -1.81 -16.68 12.92
C LEU A 153 -1.71 -17.73 14.03
N LYS A 154 -0.54 -17.88 14.65
CA LYS A 154 -0.36 -18.81 15.78
C LYS A 154 -1.22 -18.44 16.98
N LEU A 155 -1.36 -17.14 17.28
CA LEU A 155 -2.15 -16.66 18.41
C LEU A 155 -3.65 -16.91 18.22
N LEU A 156 -4.17 -16.72 17.01
CA LEU A 156 -5.60 -16.89 16.72
C LEU A 156 -6.00 -18.35 16.63
N ASN A 157 -5.07 -19.26 16.24
CA ASN A 157 -5.29 -20.70 16.21
C ASN A 157 -6.57 -21.09 15.43
N LYS A 158 -6.72 -20.53 14.23
CA LYS A 158 -7.83 -20.76 13.28
C LYS A 158 -7.27 -21.15 11.91
N PRO A 159 -8.01 -21.92 11.09
CA PRO A 159 -7.60 -22.20 9.73
C PRO A 159 -7.49 -20.91 8.91
N VAL A 160 -6.49 -20.84 8.03
CA VAL A 160 -6.18 -19.67 7.23
C VAL A 160 -6.37 -19.98 5.75
N LEU A 161 -7.14 -19.16 5.05
CA LEU A 161 -7.27 -19.21 3.59
C LEU A 161 -6.36 -18.15 2.97
N LEU A 162 -5.50 -18.57 2.04
CA LEU A 162 -4.68 -17.68 1.24
C LEU A 162 -5.42 -17.40 -0.07
N TYR A 163 -5.86 -16.16 -0.25
CA TYR A 163 -6.64 -15.71 -1.39
C TYR A 163 -5.78 -14.83 -2.30
N ARG A 164 -5.59 -15.23 -3.55
CA ARG A 164 -4.78 -14.48 -4.50
C ARG A 164 -5.64 -13.77 -5.54
N LEU A 165 -5.41 -12.47 -5.67
CA LEU A 165 -5.87 -11.61 -6.75
C LEU A 165 -4.79 -11.52 -7.84
N GLU A 166 -5.09 -12.03 -9.04
CA GLU A 166 -4.19 -12.01 -10.20
C GLU A 166 -4.62 -10.96 -11.21
N GLY A 167 -3.64 -10.28 -11.84
CA GLY A 167 -3.86 -9.21 -12.82
C GLY A 167 -4.28 -7.87 -12.22
N GLY A 168 -4.41 -7.78 -10.89
CA GLY A 168 -4.83 -6.57 -10.18
C GLY A 168 -3.84 -5.40 -10.34
N TYR A 169 -2.53 -5.67 -10.24
CA TYR A 169 -1.50 -4.62 -10.40
C TYR A 169 -1.56 -3.96 -11.78
N LEU A 170 -1.59 -4.72 -12.88
CA LEU A 170 -1.64 -4.16 -14.23
C LEU A 170 -2.97 -3.46 -14.54
N THR A 171 -4.05 -3.84 -13.84
CA THR A 171 -5.39 -3.28 -13.92
C THR A 171 -5.52 -1.94 -13.18
N SER A 172 -4.99 -1.84 -11.96
CA SER A 172 -5.09 -0.64 -11.13
C SER A 172 -3.77 -0.38 -10.39
N PRO A 173 -2.69 -0.04 -11.12
CA PRO A 173 -1.42 0.23 -10.46
C PRO A 173 -1.56 1.39 -9.49
N ARG A 174 -0.87 1.31 -8.35
CA ARG A 174 -0.94 2.32 -7.29
C ARG A 174 -0.60 3.74 -7.78
N TRP A 175 0.33 3.83 -8.70
CA TRP A 175 0.81 5.09 -9.27
C TRP A 175 -0.18 5.69 -10.27
N ALA A 176 -1.05 4.90 -10.90
CA ALA A 176 -2.02 5.39 -11.88
C ALA A 176 -3.22 6.08 -11.22
N ARG A 177 -3.95 6.92 -11.98
CA ARG A 177 -5.28 7.44 -11.58
C ARG A 177 -6.44 6.70 -12.24
N SER A 178 -6.23 6.13 -13.42
CA SER A 178 -7.23 5.41 -14.19
C SER A 178 -7.06 3.90 -14.06
N HIS A 179 -8.17 3.18 -14.18
CA HIS A 179 -8.19 1.73 -14.26
C HIS A 179 -8.03 1.28 -15.71
N ARG A 180 -7.38 0.14 -15.92
CA ARG A 180 -7.22 -0.51 -17.21
C ARG A 180 -8.03 -1.79 -17.22
N ARG A 181 -8.76 -2.05 -18.29
CA ARG A 181 -9.54 -3.28 -18.44
C ARG A 181 -8.65 -4.37 -19.02
N GLY A 182 -8.31 -5.37 -18.20
CA GLY A 182 -7.49 -6.54 -18.59
C GLY A 182 -8.10 -7.85 -18.10
N LYS A 183 -7.30 -8.88 -17.87
CA LYS A 183 -7.75 -10.13 -17.23
C LYS A 183 -7.45 -10.04 -15.74
N MET A 184 -8.48 -10.02 -14.91
CA MET A 184 -8.33 -10.05 -13.45
C MET A 184 -9.10 -11.22 -12.87
N SER A 185 -8.55 -11.90 -11.86
CA SER A 185 -9.26 -12.98 -11.18
C SER A 185 -8.89 -13.10 -9.71
N GLY A 186 -9.75 -13.74 -8.94
CA GLY A 186 -9.51 -13.98 -7.51
C GLY A 186 -9.94 -15.39 -7.11
N ARG A 187 -9.08 -16.10 -6.36
CA ARG A 187 -9.38 -17.44 -5.85
C ARG A 187 -8.61 -17.74 -4.55
N VAL A 188 -9.14 -18.66 -3.76
CA VAL A 188 -8.35 -19.32 -2.70
C VAL A 188 -7.32 -20.23 -3.40
N VAL A 189 -6.03 -20.00 -3.13
CA VAL A 189 -4.93 -20.77 -3.73
C VAL A 189 -4.36 -21.80 -2.76
N HIS A 190 -4.56 -21.60 -1.45
CA HIS A 190 -4.08 -22.50 -0.43
C HIS A 190 -4.89 -22.35 0.87
N LYS A 191 -4.95 -23.42 1.67
CA LYS A 191 -5.54 -23.45 3.02
C LYS A 191 -4.48 -23.99 3.98
N LEU A 192 -4.13 -23.20 4.99
CA LEU A 192 -3.35 -23.66 6.13
C LEU A 192 -4.31 -24.12 7.21
N THR A 193 -4.19 -25.38 7.59
CA THR A 193 -4.91 -25.93 8.74
C THR A 193 -4.31 -25.40 10.04
N VAL A 194 -5.03 -25.59 11.14
CA VAL A 194 -4.51 -25.26 12.47
C VAL A 194 -3.22 -26.05 12.77
N GLU A 195 -3.13 -27.28 12.27
CA GLU A 195 -1.96 -28.14 12.46
C GLU A 195 -0.76 -27.64 11.65
N ASP A 196 -0.98 -27.24 10.39
CA ASP A 196 0.06 -26.59 9.57
C ASP A 196 0.62 -25.36 10.29
N ILE A 197 -0.26 -24.52 10.86
CA ILE A 197 0.13 -23.31 11.59
C ILE A 197 0.97 -23.63 12.83
N LYS A 198 0.69 -24.73 13.52
CA LYS A 198 1.46 -25.14 14.70
C LYS A 198 2.85 -25.67 14.31
N ASN A 199 2.92 -26.48 13.26
CA ASN A 199 4.12 -27.22 12.87
C ASN A 199 5.17 -26.39 12.14
N HIS A 200 4.80 -25.28 11.52
CA HIS A 200 5.75 -24.37 10.87
C HIS A 200 6.27 -23.30 11.84
N SER A 201 7.54 -22.92 11.71
CA SER A 201 8.13 -21.77 12.38
C SER A 201 7.49 -20.45 11.92
N TYR A 202 7.76 -19.36 12.66
CA TYR A 202 7.29 -18.02 12.26
C TYR A 202 7.82 -17.55 10.91
N GLN A 203 9.04 -17.98 10.55
CA GLN A 203 9.67 -17.62 9.29
C GLN A 203 9.05 -18.40 8.13
N GLU A 204 8.96 -19.72 8.25
CA GLU A 204 8.35 -20.58 7.22
C GLU A 204 6.91 -20.16 6.94
N LEU A 205 6.12 -19.83 7.98
CA LEU A 205 4.76 -19.31 7.78
C LEU A 205 4.73 -18.01 6.97
N ASN A 206 5.67 -17.10 7.21
CA ASN A 206 5.74 -15.86 6.45
C ASN A 206 6.14 -16.09 5.00
N GLU A 207 7.07 -17.03 4.75
CA GLU A 207 7.51 -17.43 3.41
C GLU A 207 6.36 -18.08 2.63
N ILE A 208 5.65 -19.03 3.24
CA ILE A 208 4.46 -19.67 2.66
C ILE A 208 3.39 -18.62 2.33
N VAL A 209 3.09 -17.72 3.26
CA VAL A 209 2.10 -16.65 3.02
C VAL A 209 2.55 -15.75 1.87
N TYR A 210 3.81 -15.34 1.83
CA TYR A 210 4.33 -14.52 0.73
C TYR A 210 4.22 -15.25 -0.62
N GLU A 211 4.71 -16.49 -0.70
CA GLU A 211 4.73 -17.27 -1.94
C GLU A 211 3.33 -17.46 -2.53
N TYR A 212 2.36 -17.85 -1.72
CA TYR A 212 1.00 -18.06 -2.20
C TYR A 212 0.28 -16.77 -2.54
N LEU A 213 0.57 -15.66 -1.86
CA LEU A 213 -0.06 -14.36 -2.13
C LEU A 213 0.61 -13.60 -3.28
N ASN A 214 1.89 -13.87 -3.56
CA ASN A 214 2.62 -13.18 -4.62
C ASN A 214 1.95 -13.43 -5.98
N ALA A 215 1.50 -12.34 -6.59
CA ALA A 215 0.84 -12.32 -7.90
C ALA A 215 1.66 -11.48 -8.88
N ASP A 216 2.98 -11.63 -8.83
CA ASP A 216 3.93 -10.89 -9.66
C ASP A 216 3.60 -11.09 -11.15
N PRO A 217 3.22 -10.03 -11.88
CA PRO A 217 2.92 -10.12 -13.31
C PRO A 217 4.15 -10.38 -14.18
N TYR A 218 5.35 -10.27 -13.61
CA TYR A 218 6.64 -10.36 -14.32
C TYR A 218 7.41 -11.65 -14.00
N ALA A 219 6.90 -12.50 -13.10
CA ALA A 219 7.62 -13.71 -12.63
C ALA A 219 7.69 -14.86 -13.64
N ALA A 220 6.84 -14.87 -14.68
CA ALA A 220 6.85 -15.93 -15.67
C ALA A 220 8.07 -15.83 -16.60
N GLU A 221 8.64 -16.98 -17.01
CA GLU A 221 9.76 -17.03 -17.96
C GLU A 221 9.47 -16.30 -19.28
N LYS A 222 8.21 -16.37 -19.73
CA LYS A 222 7.74 -15.65 -20.92
C LYS A 222 7.00 -14.38 -20.51
N PRO A 223 7.25 -13.24 -21.18
CA PRO A 223 6.55 -12.00 -20.91
C PRO A 223 5.03 -12.15 -21.01
N ASN A 224 4.30 -11.43 -20.16
CA ASN A 224 2.85 -11.37 -20.25
C ASN A 224 2.40 -10.81 -21.62
N THR A 225 1.50 -11.53 -22.29
CA THR A 225 0.90 -11.11 -23.56
C THR A 225 -0.53 -10.58 -23.40
N THR A 226 -1.07 -10.59 -22.19
CA THR A 226 -2.42 -10.08 -21.90
C THR A 226 -2.45 -8.57 -22.03
N ILE A 227 -3.39 -8.06 -22.81
CA ILE A 227 -3.60 -6.63 -23.04
C ILE A 227 -4.48 -6.04 -21.93
N PHE A 228 -3.97 -5.02 -21.25
CA PHE A 228 -4.67 -4.17 -20.29
C PHE A 228 -5.05 -2.85 -20.95
N ARG A 229 -6.27 -2.79 -21.49
CA ARG A 229 -6.74 -1.64 -22.28
C ARG A 229 -7.02 -0.44 -21.40
N GLY A 230 -6.43 0.69 -21.73
CA GLY A 230 -6.63 1.96 -21.04
C GLY A 230 -6.10 3.13 -21.88
N ARG A 231 -6.16 4.32 -21.31
CA ARG A 231 -5.50 5.52 -21.84
C ARG A 231 -4.46 6.00 -20.84
N ASN A 232 -3.45 6.70 -21.32
CA ASN A 232 -2.41 7.31 -20.51
C ASN A 232 -1.73 6.28 -19.60
N LEU A 233 -1.23 5.21 -20.22
CA LEU A 233 -0.74 4.02 -19.56
C LEU A 233 0.46 4.31 -18.65
N ALA A 234 1.37 5.21 -19.02
CA ALA A 234 2.52 5.59 -18.18
C ALA A 234 2.21 6.74 -17.23
N GLN A 235 1.10 7.45 -17.40
CA GLN A 235 0.87 8.71 -16.69
C GLN A 235 0.87 8.52 -15.16
N TYR A 236 1.61 9.41 -14.50
CA TYR A 236 1.92 9.42 -13.07
C TYR A 236 2.88 8.34 -12.57
N LEU A 237 3.60 7.64 -13.46
CA LEU A 237 4.61 6.67 -13.05
C LEU A 237 5.72 7.30 -12.18
N GLU A 238 5.97 8.61 -12.32
CA GLU A 238 6.89 9.40 -11.50
C GLU A 238 6.52 9.42 -10.00
N ARG A 239 5.32 8.96 -9.63
CA ARG A 239 4.96 8.76 -8.22
C ARG A 239 5.80 7.68 -7.54
N ILE A 240 6.24 6.68 -8.29
CA ILE A 240 7.06 5.57 -7.79
C ILE A 240 8.42 5.44 -8.48
N VAL A 241 8.63 6.10 -9.63
CA VAL A 241 9.93 6.16 -10.31
C VAL A 241 10.45 7.59 -10.25
N TRP A 242 11.47 7.86 -9.43
CA TRP A 242 11.99 9.23 -9.25
C TRP A 242 13.46 9.38 -9.59
N HIS A 243 14.19 8.29 -9.82
CA HIS A 243 15.60 8.32 -10.13
C HIS A 243 15.81 8.05 -11.63
N CYS A 244 16.47 8.96 -12.33
CA CYS A 244 16.74 8.78 -13.76
C CYS A 244 17.94 7.84 -14.00
N PRO A 245 17.79 6.75 -14.76
CA PRO A 245 18.90 5.82 -15.02
C PRO A 245 19.96 6.33 -16.01
N SER A 246 19.67 7.43 -16.72
CA SER A 246 20.61 8.05 -17.65
C SER A 246 21.51 9.10 -16.96
N CYS A 247 20.91 10.10 -16.32
CA CYS A 247 21.68 11.20 -15.68
C CYS A 247 21.88 11.04 -14.17
N LEU A 248 21.30 10.00 -13.54
CA LEU A 248 21.39 9.71 -12.10
C LEU A 248 20.84 10.80 -11.17
N ARG A 249 20.12 11.80 -11.73
CA ARG A 249 19.46 12.82 -10.93
C ARG A 249 18.19 12.28 -10.27
N LEU A 250 17.93 12.74 -9.04
CA LEU A 250 16.73 12.44 -8.27
C LEU A 250 15.62 13.44 -8.59
N GLY A 251 14.38 12.98 -8.63
CA GLY A 251 13.19 13.79 -8.83
C GLY A 251 12.96 14.31 -10.26
N THR A 252 13.76 13.88 -11.23
CA THR A 252 13.71 14.40 -12.61
C THR A 252 12.87 13.58 -13.56
N VAL A 253 12.53 12.34 -13.21
CA VAL A 253 11.66 11.48 -14.02
C VAL A 253 10.24 12.03 -14.00
N LYS A 254 9.64 12.14 -15.19
CA LYS A 254 8.26 12.56 -15.43
C LYS A 254 7.58 11.53 -16.33
N SER A 255 6.26 11.59 -16.42
CA SER A 255 5.51 10.80 -17.38
C SER A 255 4.35 11.57 -17.99
N GLU A 256 4.03 11.22 -19.22
CA GLU A 256 2.88 11.77 -19.93
C GLU A 256 2.35 10.72 -20.90
N LYS A 257 1.02 10.54 -20.92
CA LYS A 257 0.33 9.54 -21.73
C LYS A 257 0.96 8.16 -21.48
N ASP A 258 1.65 7.61 -22.47
CA ASP A 258 2.25 6.28 -22.46
C ASP A 258 3.78 6.35 -22.41
N ILE A 259 4.36 7.52 -22.12
CA ILE A 259 5.81 7.74 -22.08
C ILE A 259 6.25 8.12 -20.66
N VAL A 260 7.34 7.50 -20.18
CA VAL A 260 8.13 7.95 -19.04
C VAL A 260 9.42 8.57 -19.58
N PHE A 261 9.84 9.72 -19.05
CA PHE A 261 10.98 10.46 -19.59
C PHE A 261 11.71 11.33 -18.56
N CYS A 262 12.89 11.82 -18.94
CA CYS A 262 13.67 12.83 -18.22
C CYS A 262 14.11 13.92 -19.20
N ASP A 263 14.32 15.14 -18.70
CA ASP A 263 14.91 16.27 -19.43
C ASP A 263 16.32 16.00 -20.00
N CYS A 264 17.05 15.00 -19.48
CA CYS A 264 18.35 14.59 -20.00
C CYS A 264 18.26 13.73 -21.28
N GLY A 265 17.06 13.38 -21.73
CA GLY A 265 16.84 12.57 -22.94
C GLY A 265 16.41 11.12 -22.69
N PHE A 266 16.44 10.61 -21.44
CA PHE A 266 15.88 9.28 -21.11
C PHE A 266 14.40 9.21 -21.48
N ARG A 267 13.99 8.16 -22.20
CA ARG A 267 12.59 7.93 -22.62
C ARG A 267 12.29 6.44 -22.76
N LEU A 268 11.14 6.00 -22.25
CA LEU A 268 10.58 4.67 -22.48
C LEU A 268 9.06 4.77 -22.69
N ARG A 269 8.49 3.91 -23.53
CA ARG A 269 7.05 3.77 -23.73
C ARG A 269 6.52 2.62 -22.90
N TYR A 270 5.50 2.85 -22.08
CA TYR A 270 4.81 1.80 -21.34
C TYR A 270 3.65 1.26 -22.17
N ASP A 271 3.71 -0.01 -22.55
CA ASP A 271 2.73 -0.64 -23.43
C ASP A 271 1.53 -1.26 -22.68
N PRO A 272 0.48 -1.68 -23.40
CA PRO A 272 -0.69 -2.32 -22.78
C PRO A 272 -0.44 -3.69 -22.15
N THR A 273 0.70 -4.34 -22.39
CA THR A 273 1.02 -5.64 -21.77
C THR A 273 1.76 -5.48 -20.44
N GLY A 274 2.19 -4.25 -20.13
CA GLY A 274 2.79 -3.88 -18.87
C GLY A 274 4.31 -3.79 -18.91
N TYR A 275 4.89 -3.70 -20.10
CA TYR A 275 6.33 -3.65 -20.34
C TYR A 275 6.74 -2.30 -20.96
N PHE A 276 8.04 -2.00 -20.84
CA PHE A 276 8.65 -0.86 -21.50
C PHE A 276 9.15 -1.22 -22.88
N GLN A 277 8.96 -0.28 -23.81
CA GLN A 277 9.45 -0.31 -25.17
C GLN A 277 10.35 0.91 -25.40
N PRO A 278 11.30 0.86 -26.35
CA PRO A 278 12.07 2.02 -26.78
C PRO A 278 11.14 3.15 -27.27
N ALA A 279 11.51 4.41 -27.05
CA ALA A 279 10.64 5.56 -27.32
C ALA A 279 11.40 6.78 -27.86
N GLY A 280 11.58 6.81 -29.18
CA GLY A 280 12.45 7.75 -29.88
C GLY A 280 13.27 7.01 -30.93
N ASN A 281 14.43 7.57 -31.32
CA ASN A 281 15.26 7.07 -32.42
C ASN A 281 16.72 6.82 -32.00
N THR A 282 16.99 6.60 -30.71
CA THR A 282 18.37 6.43 -30.20
C THR A 282 18.66 4.98 -29.77
N SER A 283 19.93 4.57 -29.81
CA SER A 283 20.37 3.24 -29.34
C SER A 283 20.19 3.07 -27.83
N ASP A 284 20.38 4.14 -27.07
CA ASP A 284 20.30 4.11 -25.60
C ASP A 284 18.90 3.71 -25.12
N GLU A 285 17.85 4.10 -25.85
CA GLU A 285 16.47 3.70 -25.54
C GLU A 285 16.26 2.18 -25.63
N GLN A 286 16.96 1.51 -26.55
CA GLN A 286 16.90 0.05 -26.67
C GLN A 286 17.59 -0.62 -25.49
N ASP A 287 18.78 -0.13 -25.11
CA ASP A 287 19.49 -0.61 -23.91
C ASP A 287 18.64 -0.41 -22.65
N PHE A 288 18.01 0.75 -22.48
CA PHE A 288 17.13 1.00 -21.35
C PHE A 288 15.91 0.07 -21.31
N ALA A 289 15.28 -0.23 -22.44
CA ALA A 289 14.16 -1.17 -22.48
C ALA A 289 14.60 -2.61 -22.17
N LEU A 290 15.82 -3.00 -22.56
CA LEU A 290 16.40 -4.31 -22.23
C LEU A 290 16.78 -4.41 -20.76
N ARG A 291 17.39 -3.35 -20.21
CA ARG A 291 17.83 -3.29 -18.80
C ARG A 291 16.66 -3.13 -17.84
N PHE A 292 15.65 -2.37 -18.24
CA PHE A 292 14.45 -2.07 -17.47
C PHE A 292 13.20 -2.44 -18.27
N PRO A 293 12.91 -3.73 -18.46
CA PRO A 293 11.78 -4.17 -19.28
C PRO A 293 10.41 -3.86 -18.67
N HIS A 294 10.33 -3.55 -17.37
CA HIS A 294 9.07 -3.29 -16.68
C HIS A 294 9.26 -2.37 -15.48
N VAL A 295 8.14 -1.97 -14.85
CA VAL A 295 8.14 -1.01 -13.73
C VAL A 295 8.97 -1.53 -12.55
N ASP A 296 8.84 -2.81 -12.21
CA ASP A 296 9.57 -3.39 -11.09
C ASP A 296 11.10 -3.39 -11.28
N SER A 297 11.62 -3.72 -12.46
CA SER A 297 13.08 -3.69 -12.68
C SER A 297 13.66 -2.29 -12.53
N LEU A 298 12.94 -1.26 -12.99
CA LEU A 298 13.33 0.13 -12.77
C LEU A 298 13.22 0.54 -11.29
N TYR A 299 12.14 0.10 -10.61
CA TYR A 299 11.92 0.37 -9.19
C TYR A 299 12.98 -0.28 -8.28
N GLN A 300 13.33 -1.55 -8.50
CA GLN A 300 14.36 -2.23 -7.71
C GLN A 300 15.74 -1.63 -7.96
N TRP A 301 16.05 -1.25 -9.21
CA TRP A 301 17.30 -0.57 -9.53
C TRP A 301 17.45 0.74 -8.76
N GLN A 302 16.43 1.60 -8.73
CA GLN A 302 16.54 2.87 -7.98
C GLN A 302 16.69 2.63 -6.48
N LEU A 303 16.06 1.59 -5.90
CA LEU A 303 16.24 1.25 -4.49
C LEU A 303 17.67 0.76 -4.21
N ALA A 304 18.26 0.00 -5.13
CA ALA A 304 19.65 -0.42 -5.03
C ALA A 304 20.61 0.78 -5.11
N GLU A 305 20.36 1.73 -6.00
CA GLU A 305 21.15 2.97 -6.08
C GLU A 305 20.97 3.85 -4.84
N LEU A 306 19.76 3.94 -4.27
CA LEU A 306 19.55 4.65 -3.00
C LEU A 306 20.38 4.06 -1.87
N LYS A 307 20.47 2.72 -1.76
CA LYS A 307 21.33 2.07 -0.76
C LYS A 307 22.79 2.45 -0.90
N LYS A 308 23.29 2.57 -2.14
CA LYS A 308 24.66 3.01 -2.43
C LYS A 308 24.85 4.48 -2.08
N ASN A 309 23.96 5.34 -2.59
CA ASN A 309 24.04 6.80 -2.44
C ASN A 309 23.93 7.25 -0.99
N PHE A 310 23.10 6.57 -0.19
CA PHE A 310 22.86 6.86 1.22
C PHE A 310 23.42 5.75 2.13
N SER A 311 24.63 5.27 1.81
CA SER A 311 25.44 4.45 2.71
C SER A 311 26.05 5.31 3.83
N LEU A 312 26.39 4.71 4.97
CA LEU A 312 27.01 5.43 6.10
C LEU A 312 28.18 6.32 5.66
N LYS A 313 29.09 5.80 4.82
CA LYS A 313 30.26 6.53 4.29
C LYS A 313 29.84 7.79 3.51
N ASN A 314 28.83 7.69 2.66
CA ASN A 314 28.38 8.82 1.86
C ASN A 314 27.61 9.83 2.70
N LEU A 315 26.78 9.37 3.65
CA LEU A 315 26.04 10.25 4.55
C LEU A 315 26.96 11.13 5.39
N THR A 316 28.10 10.62 5.87
CA THR A 316 29.05 11.40 6.70
C THR A 316 29.72 12.56 5.98
N VAL A 317 29.76 12.53 4.64
CA VAL A 317 30.39 13.58 3.81
C VAL A 317 29.36 14.46 3.10
N MET A 318 28.06 14.20 3.26
CA MET A 318 27.01 15.03 2.66
C MET A 318 26.92 16.40 3.33
N ASN A 319 26.64 17.42 2.53
CA ASN A 319 26.40 18.77 3.04
C ASN A 319 25.01 18.85 3.70
N SER A 320 24.98 19.04 5.01
CA SER A 320 23.73 19.19 5.79
C SER A 320 22.94 20.47 5.49
N HIS A 321 23.53 21.43 4.78
CA HIS A 321 22.87 22.68 4.37
C HIS A 321 22.26 22.61 2.97
N GLN A 322 22.51 21.53 2.21
CA GLN A 322 21.94 21.34 0.89
C GLN A 322 20.83 20.28 0.95
N PRO A 323 19.63 20.55 0.42
CA PRO A 323 18.59 19.53 0.36
C PRO A 323 18.99 18.44 -0.63
N ILE A 324 18.69 17.19 -0.28
CA ILE A 324 18.81 16.03 -1.16
C ILE A 324 17.83 16.18 -2.33
N PHE A 325 16.58 16.56 -2.01
CA PHE A 325 15.56 17.00 -2.96
C PHE A 325 14.47 17.78 -2.23
N SER A 326 13.70 18.55 -2.99
CA SER A 326 12.53 19.28 -2.53
C SER A 326 11.34 19.12 -3.50
N ASP A 327 10.15 19.44 -3.02
CA ASP A 327 8.97 19.73 -3.84
C ASP A 327 8.31 21.00 -3.35
N ASP A 328 7.89 21.84 -4.30
CA ASP A 328 7.13 23.06 -4.05
C ASP A 328 5.61 22.79 -4.15
N GLU A 329 4.80 23.81 -3.85
CA GLU A 329 3.33 23.76 -3.88
C GLU A 329 2.75 22.65 -2.99
N GLU A 330 3.41 22.40 -1.86
CA GLU A 330 2.99 21.44 -0.86
C GLU A 330 2.02 22.07 0.14
N ILE A 331 1.03 21.27 0.53
CA ILE A 331 0.07 21.58 1.57
C ILE A 331 0.36 20.68 2.76
N LEU A 332 0.79 21.25 3.88
CA LEU A 332 0.98 20.52 5.14
C LEU A 332 -0.28 20.61 5.99
N ILE A 333 -0.85 19.45 6.32
CA ILE A 333 -2.00 19.31 7.18
C ILE A 333 -1.59 18.65 8.49
N LEU A 334 -1.95 19.29 9.60
CA LEU A 334 -1.76 18.76 10.94
C LEU A 334 -3.05 18.12 11.44
N THR A 335 -2.97 16.83 11.77
CA THR A 335 -4.11 16.06 12.28
C THR A 335 -3.82 15.54 13.68
N SER A 336 -4.73 15.81 14.62
CA SER A 336 -4.80 15.06 15.88
C SER A 336 -5.74 13.86 15.69
N ARG A 337 -5.48 12.75 16.39
CA ARG A 337 -6.36 11.57 16.37
C ARG A 337 -7.81 12.02 16.64
N ALA A 338 -8.72 11.74 15.71
CA ALA A 338 -10.16 11.96 15.81
C ALA A 338 -10.71 13.42 15.77
N GLU A 339 -9.95 14.43 15.32
CA GLU A 339 -10.48 15.80 15.14
C GLU A 339 -10.25 16.35 13.72
N LYS A 340 -11.03 17.38 13.33
CA LYS A 340 -10.89 18.11 12.04
C LYS A 340 -9.49 18.74 11.92
N ASN A 341 -8.98 18.84 10.69
CA ASN A 341 -7.70 19.45 10.33
C ASN A 341 -7.48 20.77 11.08
N LYS A 342 -6.43 20.86 11.90
CA LYS A 342 -6.19 22.02 12.78
C LYS A 342 -5.38 23.13 12.13
N ARG A 343 -4.56 22.81 11.13
CA ARG A 343 -3.80 23.80 10.36
C ARG A 343 -3.52 23.26 8.96
N VAL A 344 -3.61 24.16 7.99
CA VAL A 344 -3.28 23.96 6.58
C VAL A 344 -2.26 25.04 6.24
N LEU A 345 -1.07 24.62 5.83
CA LEU A 345 0.04 25.51 5.49
C LEU A 345 0.45 25.23 4.06
N HIS A 346 0.80 26.28 3.32
CA HIS A 346 1.20 26.20 1.92
C HIS A 346 2.66 26.59 1.79
N GLY A 347 3.43 25.83 1.01
CA GLY A 347 4.84 26.13 0.78
C GLY A 347 5.59 24.99 0.12
N SER A 348 6.75 24.62 0.67
CA SER A 348 7.61 23.57 0.11
C SER A 348 8.10 22.61 1.18
N ILE A 349 8.41 21.39 0.75
CA ILE A 349 9.00 20.35 1.59
C ILE A 349 10.38 20.01 1.06
N ALA A 350 11.37 19.88 1.95
CA ALA A 350 12.75 19.58 1.59
C ALA A 350 13.33 18.51 2.52
N LEU A 351 13.95 17.49 1.93
CA LEU A 351 14.66 16.46 2.68
C LEU A 351 16.15 16.79 2.73
N TYR A 352 16.71 16.82 3.93
CA TYR A 352 18.13 16.95 4.23
C TYR A 352 18.67 15.63 4.81
N PRO A 353 19.99 15.46 4.93
CA PRO A 353 20.57 14.24 5.49
C PRO A 353 20.12 13.89 6.92
N ASP A 354 19.72 14.89 7.71
CA ASP A 354 19.40 14.77 9.13
C ASP A 354 17.97 15.20 9.51
N ARG A 355 17.26 15.88 8.60
CA ARG A 355 15.92 16.44 8.86
C ARG A 355 15.07 16.57 7.61
N LEU A 356 13.77 16.73 7.85
CA LEU A 356 12.78 17.14 6.86
C LEU A 356 12.30 18.55 7.26
N GLU A 357 12.34 19.48 6.32
CA GLU A 357 11.87 20.86 6.54
C GLU A 357 10.59 21.11 5.76
N PHE A 358 9.71 21.91 6.34
CA PHE A 358 8.59 22.53 5.65
C PHE A 358 8.72 24.05 5.76
N SER A 359 8.83 24.71 4.62
CA SER A 359 8.97 26.16 4.53
C SER A 359 7.70 26.78 3.96
N ASN A 360 7.38 28.00 4.37
CA ASN A 360 6.26 28.76 3.81
C ASN A 360 6.59 29.31 2.40
N GLN A 361 5.67 30.09 1.83
CA GLN A 361 5.85 30.70 0.51
C GLN A 361 7.01 31.71 0.44
N ASP A 362 7.38 32.32 1.56
CA ASP A 362 8.51 33.25 1.69
C ASP A 362 9.84 32.51 1.92
N LYS A 363 9.83 31.17 1.85
CA LYS A 363 10.97 30.27 2.10
C LYS A 363 11.48 30.29 3.54
N GLU A 364 10.70 30.80 4.48
CA GLU A 364 11.00 30.69 5.91
C GLU A 364 10.61 29.31 6.42
N VAL A 365 11.50 28.67 7.18
CA VAL A 365 11.26 27.33 7.76
C VAL A 365 10.23 27.45 8.89
N GLU A 366 9.03 26.89 8.69
CA GLU A 366 8.00 26.85 9.71
C GLU A 366 8.08 25.59 10.57
N TYR A 367 8.43 24.44 9.96
CA TYR A 367 8.60 23.19 10.66
C TYR A 367 9.90 22.50 10.29
N LEU A 368 10.57 22.00 11.31
CA LEU A 368 11.78 21.21 11.21
C LEU A 368 11.56 19.89 11.94
N PHE A 369 11.65 18.78 11.19
CA PHE A 369 11.45 17.42 11.67
C PHE A 369 12.75 16.62 11.59
N PRO A 370 13.50 16.47 12.69
CA PRO A 370 14.67 15.62 12.72
C PRO A 370 14.31 14.17 12.37
N LEU A 371 15.09 13.51 11.52
CA LEU A 371 14.75 12.17 11.01
C LEU A 371 14.71 11.09 12.11
N ASP A 372 15.47 11.27 13.20
CA ASP A 372 15.45 10.39 14.36
C ASP A 372 14.15 10.52 15.18
N LYS A 373 13.45 11.65 15.07
CA LYS A 373 12.14 11.90 15.71
C LYS A 373 10.95 11.50 14.84
N ILE A 374 11.14 11.28 13.54
CA ILE A 374 10.09 10.77 12.65
C ILE A 374 9.94 9.26 12.89
N HIS A 375 8.81 8.78 13.44
CA HIS A 375 8.64 7.35 13.75
C HIS A 375 8.12 6.54 12.55
N GLU A 376 6.96 6.92 12.02
CA GLU A 376 6.23 6.24 10.95
C GLU A 376 6.16 7.17 9.73
N VAL A 377 6.41 6.64 8.53
CA VAL A 377 6.38 7.35 7.25
C VAL A 377 5.71 6.46 6.20
N HIS A 378 4.63 6.94 5.61
CA HIS A 378 3.78 6.15 4.71
C HIS A 378 3.25 6.97 3.54
N CYS A 379 2.85 6.28 2.48
CA CYS A 379 2.06 6.85 1.39
C CYS A 379 0.57 6.54 1.60
N ILE A 380 -0.27 7.59 1.65
CA ILE A 380 -1.72 7.48 1.59
C ILE A 380 -2.19 7.76 0.16
N GLY A 381 -3.05 6.89 -0.36
CA GLY A 381 -3.47 6.98 -1.75
C GLY A 381 -2.27 6.93 -2.70
N PRO A 382 -2.25 7.76 -3.76
CA PRO A 382 -1.21 7.69 -4.79
C PRO A 382 0.09 8.43 -4.42
N GLN A 383 0.02 9.53 -3.66
CA GLN A 383 1.20 10.39 -3.40
C GLN A 383 1.16 11.23 -2.11
N ARG A 384 0.20 11.02 -1.20
CA ARG A 384 0.18 11.79 0.05
C ARG A 384 1.21 11.23 1.01
N LEU A 385 2.18 12.06 1.43
CA LEU A 385 3.16 11.68 2.44
C LEU A 385 2.54 11.87 3.82
N GLN A 386 2.49 10.81 4.63
CA GLN A 386 2.05 10.90 6.02
C GLN A 386 3.19 10.48 6.94
N PHE A 387 3.41 11.24 8.00
CA PHE A 387 4.38 10.88 9.03
C PHE A 387 3.98 11.35 10.42
N THR A 388 4.62 10.76 11.44
CA THR A 388 4.40 11.13 12.86
C THR A 388 5.70 11.59 13.50
N ASP A 389 5.65 12.73 14.18
CA ASP A 389 6.74 13.21 15.03
C ASP A 389 6.52 12.73 16.47
N VAL A 390 7.52 12.09 17.08
CA VAL A 390 7.41 11.58 18.47
C VAL A 390 7.37 12.68 19.51
N ARG A 391 7.85 13.89 19.20
CA ARG A 391 7.94 15.02 20.14
C ARG A 391 6.56 15.53 20.54
N ASP A 392 5.65 15.64 19.58
CA ASP A 392 4.28 16.11 19.80
C ASP A 392 3.20 15.04 19.59
N LYS A 393 3.56 13.88 19.01
CA LYS A 393 2.67 12.76 18.69
C LYS A 393 1.56 13.14 17.69
N LEU A 394 1.77 14.19 16.90
CA LEU A 394 0.86 14.62 15.84
C LEU A 394 1.14 13.86 14.54
N VAL A 395 0.09 13.73 13.73
CA VAL A 395 0.18 13.12 12.40
C VAL A 395 0.16 14.24 11.35
N TYR A 396 1.24 14.32 10.60
CA TYR A 396 1.47 15.27 9.52
C TYR A 396 1.15 14.63 8.18
N GLU A 397 0.43 15.35 7.32
CA GLU A 397 0.14 14.94 5.96
C GLU A 397 0.60 16.04 4.99
N SER A 398 1.57 15.73 4.14
CA SER A 398 1.99 16.60 3.03
C SER A 398 1.30 16.14 1.74
N ILE A 399 0.61 17.07 1.11
CA ILE A 399 -0.23 16.86 -0.07
C ILE A 399 0.27 17.79 -1.18
N ASN A 400 0.41 17.24 -2.38
CA ASN A 400 0.67 18.00 -3.59
C ASN A 400 -0.43 17.72 -4.60
N GLU A 401 -0.90 18.75 -5.30
CA GLU A 401 -1.85 18.59 -6.41
C GLU A 401 -1.16 18.10 -7.68
N ASN A 402 0.10 18.52 -7.88
CA ASN A 402 0.94 18.09 -8.97
C ASN A 402 1.50 16.69 -8.73
N PRO A 403 1.80 15.92 -9.80
CA PRO A 403 2.45 14.62 -9.67
C PRO A 403 3.85 14.73 -9.07
N ARG A 404 4.03 14.08 -7.92
CA ARG A 404 5.34 13.92 -7.29
C ARG A 404 5.43 12.60 -6.56
N SER A 405 6.65 12.13 -6.33
CA SER A 405 6.87 10.90 -5.57
C SER A 405 6.79 11.15 -4.06
N ALA A 406 5.88 10.50 -3.36
CA ALA A 406 6.01 10.34 -1.90
C ALA A 406 7.07 9.29 -1.56
N PHE A 407 7.24 8.30 -2.43
CA PHE A 407 8.17 7.19 -2.21
C PHE A 407 9.63 7.65 -2.20
N LYS A 408 10.00 8.71 -2.92
CA LYS A 408 11.34 9.31 -2.80
C LYS A 408 11.65 9.72 -1.36
N TYR A 409 10.72 10.35 -0.65
CA TYR A 409 10.90 10.67 0.78
C TYR A 409 10.88 9.42 1.64
N ILE A 410 9.89 8.54 1.45
CA ILE A 410 9.70 7.35 2.27
C ILE A 410 10.94 6.45 2.25
N GLU A 411 11.41 6.11 1.05
CA GLU A 411 12.51 5.17 0.88
C GLU A 411 13.86 5.81 1.24
N THR A 412 14.07 7.09 0.97
CA THR A 412 15.29 7.80 1.40
C THR A 412 15.35 7.93 2.92
N ILE A 413 14.25 8.31 3.59
CA ILE A 413 14.19 8.38 5.06
C ILE A 413 14.44 7.01 5.68
N LYS A 414 13.79 5.95 5.18
CA LYS A 414 14.03 4.58 5.66
C LYS A 414 15.50 4.18 5.50
N GLN A 415 16.09 4.49 4.34
CA GLN A 415 17.48 4.16 4.06
C GLN A 415 18.43 4.91 5.00
N ILE A 416 18.28 6.22 5.17
CA ILE A 416 19.09 7.02 6.10
C ILE A 416 18.99 6.46 7.52
N LYS A 417 17.77 6.23 8.00
CA LYS A 417 17.52 5.67 9.34
C LYS A 417 18.08 4.27 9.53
N SER A 418 18.22 3.47 8.47
CA SER A 418 18.83 2.13 8.54
C SER A 418 20.33 2.19 8.83
N GLN A 419 20.99 3.31 8.54
CA GLN A 419 22.42 3.53 8.79
C GLN A 419 22.70 4.09 10.19
N ILE A 420 21.68 4.60 10.88
CA ILE A 420 21.81 5.14 12.24
C ILE A 420 21.62 3.98 13.24
N PRO A 421 22.57 3.75 14.17
CA PRO A 421 22.40 2.75 15.23
C PRO A 421 21.11 3.03 16.00
N ARG A 422 20.28 2.00 16.19
CA ARG A 422 19.16 2.09 17.14
C ARG A 422 19.75 2.00 18.54
N ASN A 423 19.88 3.15 19.21
CA ASN A 423 20.19 3.20 20.64
C ASN A 423 19.02 2.70 21.50
#